data_AF-A0A9N9P5G1-F1
#
_entry.id   AF-A0A9N9P5G1-F1
#
_cell.length_a   1.000
_cell.length_b   1.000
_cell.length_c   1.000
_cell.angle_alpha   90.00
_cell.angle_beta   90.00
_cell.angle_gamma   90.00
#
_symmetry.space_group_name_H-M   'P 1'
#
loop_
_entity.id
_entity.type
_entity.pdbx_description
1 polymer ?
#
loop_
_entity_poly.entity_id
_entity_poly.type
_entity_poly.pdbx_seq_one_letter_code
_entity_poly.pdbx_strand_id
1 'polypeptide(L)'
;DTVFSGQIFVAACHSRSLVPNVILSLFANHQSFPEPWQILICQSTTTAEEISFFIKRSFIAADNGYKDYLFCIANVEFLDLELQYNLVRTIRNFQEKKKDYLLALVCTQENGRNHHIINQFAENVHVTNGLDAKSMELWYQEICPDVKCVTSKMSGQGKTEWIKES
;
A
#
# COMPACT_ATOMS: atom_id res chain seq x y z
N ASP A 1 1.20 -10.61 7.20
CA ASP A 1 0.88 -9.17 7.24
C ASP A 1 -0.63 -8.96 7.36
N THR A 2 -1.20 -9.26 8.53
CA THR A 2 -2.66 -9.15 8.75
C THR A 2 -2.98 -7.86 9.50
N VAL A 3 -3.86 -7.05 8.91
CA VAL A 3 -4.33 -5.80 9.51
C VAL A 3 -5.54 -6.09 10.38
N PHE A 4 -5.52 -5.64 11.64
CA PHE A 4 -6.63 -5.83 12.57
C PHE A 4 -7.46 -4.55 12.70
N SER A 5 -8.77 -4.70 12.84
CA SER A 5 -9.68 -3.57 13.00
C SER A 5 -9.30 -2.74 14.22
N GLY A 6 -9.27 -1.42 14.05
CA GLY A 6 -9.00 -0.48 15.14
C GLY A 6 -7.51 -0.24 15.42
N GLN A 7 -6.62 -0.91 14.70
CA GLN A 7 -5.18 -0.74 14.80
C GLN A 7 -4.59 -0.27 13.45
N ILE A 8 -3.67 0.68 13.52
CA ILE A 8 -2.89 1.07 12.35
C ILE A 8 -1.83 0.01 12.14
N PHE A 9 -1.74 -0.53 10.93
CA PHE A 9 -0.65 -1.43 10.57
C PHE A 9 0.39 -0.67 9.75
N VAL A 10 1.67 -0.71 10.12
CA VAL A 10 2.74 -0.08 9.32
C VAL A 10 3.63 -1.16 8.73
N ALA A 11 3.53 -1.36 7.41
CA ALA A 11 4.45 -2.22 6.67
C ALA A 11 5.71 -1.44 6.31
N ALA A 12 6.86 -1.91 6.77
CA ALA A 12 8.16 -1.39 6.41
C ALA A 12 8.89 -2.38 5.49
N CYS A 13 9.32 -1.93 4.31
CA CYS A 13 10.06 -2.77 3.37
C CYS A 13 11.42 -2.17 3.03
N HIS A 14 12.37 -3.03 2.63
CA HIS A 14 13.76 -2.62 2.44
C HIS A 14 14.04 -1.95 1.09
N SER A 15 13.12 -2.03 0.14
CA SER A 15 13.29 -1.46 -1.19
C SER A 15 11.97 -0.99 -1.78
N ARG A 16 12.02 0.11 -2.53
CA ARG A 16 10.87 0.69 -3.25
C ARG A 16 10.25 -0.26 -4.27
N SER A 17 11.04 -1.16 -4.86
CA SER A 17 10.54 -2.16 -5.80
C SER A 17 9.58 -3.17 -5.15
N LEU A 18 9.60 -3.31 -3.82
CA LEU A 18 8.75 -4.22 -3.07
C LEU A 18 7.39 -3.61 -2.72
N VAL A 19 7.20 -2.29 -2.84
CA VAL A 19 5.96 -1.63 -2.43
C VAL A 19 4.72 -2.26 -3.11
N PRO A 20 4.69 -2.49 -4.44
CA PRO A 20 3.55 -3.18 -5.06
C PRO A 20 3.31 -4.58 -4.50
N ASN A 21 4.38 -5.35 -4.23
CA ASN A 21 4.28 -6.68 -3.67
C ASN A 21 3.73 -6.66 -2.22
N VAL A 22 4.18 -5.71 -1.41
CA VAL A 22 3.68 -5.53 -0.03
C VAL A 22 2.21 -5.13 -0.03
N ILE A 23 1.80 -4.21 -0.91
CA ILE A 23 0.38 -3.86 -1.08
C ILE A 23 -0.42 -5.13 -1.40
N LEU A 24 -0.02 -5.89 -2.43
CA LEU A 24 -0.71 -7.11 -2.81
C LEU A 24 -0.76 -8.14 -1.67
N SER A 25 0.33 -8.31 -0.90
CA SER A 25 0.35 -9.18 0.29
C SER A 25 -0.70 -8.77 1.33
N LEU A 26 -0.85 -7.47 1.59
CA LEU A 26 -1.84 -6.97 2.53
C LEU A 26 -3.26 -7.34 2.09
N PHE A 27 -3.61 -7.09 0.83
CA PHE A 27 -4.94 -7.42 0.31
C PHE A 27 -5.16 -8.94 0.21
N ALA A 28 -4.12 -9.70 -0.12
CA ALA A 28 -4.15 -11.16 -0.14
C ALA A 28 -4.46 -11.78 1.22
N ASN A 29 -3.86 -11.25 2.29
CA ASN A 29 -4.16 -11.68 3.66
C ASN A 29 -5.60 -11.34 4.09
N HIS A 30 -6.27 -10.44 3.37
CA HIS A 30 -7.68 -10.07 3.53
C HIS A 30 -8.58 -10.69 2.44
N GLN A 31 -8.08 -11.67 1.68
CA GLN A 31 -8.83 -12.41 0.65
C GLN A 31 -9.54 -11.48 -0.36
N SER A 32 -8.90 -10.36 -0.69
CA SER A 32 -9.46 -9.35 -1.59
C SER A 32 -8.42 -8.86 -2.58
N PHE A 33 -8.89 -8.27 -3.68
CA PHE A 33 -8.05 -7.52 -4.60
C PHE A 33 -8.16 -6.03 -4.30
N PRO A 34 -7.07 -5.27 -4.46
CA PRO A 34 -7.12 -3.84 -4.24
C PRO A 34 -7.91 -3.12 -5.33
N GLU A 35 -8.93 -2.37 -4.92
CA GLU A 35 -9.58 -1.41 -5.81
C GLU A 35 -8.89 -0.04 -5.79
N PRO A 36 -8.95 0.76 -6.87
CA PRO A 36 -8.30 2.07 -6.94
C PRO A 36 -8.68 3.03 -5.80
N TRP A 37 -9.91 2.94 -5.28
CA TRP A 37 -10.39 3.79 -4.20
C TRP A 37 -9.89 3.36 -2.80
N GLN A 38 -9.29 2.17 -2.69
CA GLN A 38 -8.72 1.61 -1.45
C GLN A 38 -7.22 1.90 -1.30
N ILE A 39 -6.57 2.50 -2.30
CA ILE A 39 -5.13 2.77 -2.26
C ILE A 39 -4.86 4.26 -2.52
N LEU A 40 -4.05 4.86 -1.67
CA LEU A 40 -3.38 6.14 -1.94
C LEU A 40 -1.87 5.88 -2.07
N ILE A 41 -1.31 6.11 -3.26
CA ILE A 41 0.14 6.05 -3.48
C ILE A 41 0.67 7.47 -3.37
N CYS A 42 1.39 7.76 -2.29
CA CYS A 42 1.96 9.08 -2.08
C CYS A 42 3.12 9.36 -3.06
N GLN A 43 3.16 10.61 -3.50
CA GLN A 43 4.19 11.22 -4.33
C GLN A 43 4.57 12.58 -3.74
N SER A 44 5.63 13.21 -4.23
CA SER A 44 6.03 14.55 -3.79
C SER A 44 4.98 15.64 -4.09
N THR A 45 4.03 15.34 -4.98
CA THR A 45 2.92 16.23 -5.35
C THR A 45 1.63 15.93 -4.59
N THR A 46 1.62 14.90 -3.73
CA THR A 46 0.43 14.55 -2.93
C THR A 46 0.09 15.69 -1.97
N THR A 47 -1.18 16.06 -1.96
CA THR A 47 -1.70 17.20 -1.19
C THR A 47 -2.26 16.78 0.17
N ALA A 48 -2.35 17.75 1.09
CA ALA A 48 -3.00 17.55 2.39
C ALA A 48 -4.48 17.15 2.24
N GLU A 49 -5.16 17.65 1.20
CA GLU A 49 -6.57 17.34 0.94
C GLU A 49 -6.76 15.89 0.53
N GLU A 50 -5.95 15.38 -0.40
CA GLU A 50 -5.99 13.97 -0.83
C GLU A 50 -5.80 13.03 0.36
N ILE A 51 -4.82 13.33 1.22
CA ILE A 51 -4.55 12.57 2.45
C ILE A 51 -5.76 12.63 3.39
N SER A 52 -6.29 13.82 3.67
CA SER A 52 -7.40 14.03 4.59
C SER A 52 -8.67 13.30 4.13
N PHE A 53 -9.02 13.42 2.84
CA PHE A 53 -10.18 12.73 2.27
C PHE A 53 -10.00 11.22 2.28
N PHE A 54 -8.80 10.72 1.99
CA PHE A 54 -8.52 9.29 2.03
C PHE A 54 -8.63 8.72 3.45
N ILE A 55 -8.03 9.37 4.45
CA ILE A 55 -8.13 8.95 5.86
C ILE A 55 -9.59 9.01 6.31
N LYS A 56 -10.32 10.10 6.02
CA LYS A 56 -11.74 10.18 6.40
C LYS A 56 -12.53 9.00 5.84
N ARG A 57 -12.34 8.68 4.56
CA ARG A 57 -13.00 7.57 3.88
C ARG A 57 -12.68 6.23 4.53
N SER A 58 -11.42 5.96 4.88
CA SER A 58 -11.05 4.68 5.51
C SER A 58 -11.66 4.52 6.91
N PHE A 59 -11.76 5.60 7.68
CA PHE A 59 -12.31 5.57 9.05
C PHE A 59 -13.83 5.56 9.14
N ILE A 60 -14.56 6.00 8.10
CA ILE A 60 -16.02 5.92 8.03
C ILE A 60 -16.51 4.77 7.16
N ALA A 61 -15.61 3.93 6.64
CA ALA A 61 -15.94 2.82 5.75
C ALA A 61 -16.99 1.88 6.35
N ALA A 62 -16.84 1.54 7.64
CA ALA A 62 -17.78 0.69 8.35
C ALA A 62 -19.21 1.26 8.39
N ASP A 63 -19.35 2.56 8.65
CA ASP A 63 -20.66 3.25 8.67
C ASP A 63 -21.34 3.23 7.29
N ASN A 64 -20.58 3.03 6.21
CA ASN A 64 -21.05 3.09 4.83
C ASN A 64 -21.13 1.71 4.17
N GLY A 65 -21.08 0.61 4.94
CA GLY A 65 -21.20 -0.75 4.42
C GLY A 65 -19.90 -1.40 3.98
N TYR A 66 -18.75 -0.77 4.22
CA TYR A 66 -17.42 -1.24 3.81
C TYR A 66 -16.56 -1.64 5.01
N LYS A 67 -17.15 -2.21 6.07
CA LYS A 67 -16.48 -2.52 7.34
C LYS A 67 -15.27 -3.45 7.20
N ASP A 68 -15.31 -4.37 6.25
CA ASP A 68 -14.29 -5.40 6.04
C ASP A 68 -13.29 -5.01 4.93
N TYR A 69 -13.38 -3.79 4.39
CA TYR A 69 -12.51 -3.33 3.32
C TYR A 69 -11.24 -2.71 3.89
N LEU A 70 -10.09 -3.27 3.50
CA LEU A 70 -8.79 -2.71 3.80
C LEU A 70 -8.52 -1.45 2.96
N PHE A 71 -7.93 -0.43 3.59
CA PHE A 71 -7.35 0.74 2.93
C PHE A 71 -5.85 0.78 3.14
N CYS A 72 -5.13 1.29 2.15
CA CYS A 72 -3.67 1.38 2.17
C CYS A 72 -3.20 2.78 1.75
N ILE A 73 -2.32 3.40 2.53
CA ILE A 73 -1.56 4.58 2.11
C ILE A 73 -0.10 4.14 1.96
N ALA A 74 0.40 4.11 0.73
CA ALA A 74 1.75 3.70 0.42
C ALA A 74 2.67 4.88 0.16
N ASN A 75 3.98 4.66 0.21
CA ASN A 75 5.01 5.66 -0.09
C ASN A 75 4.95 6.89 0.84
N VAL A 76 4.51 6.70 2.09
CA VAL A 76 4.35 7.81 3.05
C VAL A 76 5.65 8.58 3.32
N GLU A 77 6.81 7.98 3.03
CA GLU A 77 8.12 8.61 3.08
C GLU A 77 8.34 9.74 2.06
N PHE A 78 7.54 9.78 0.98
CA PHE A 78 7.62 10.82 -0.06
C PHE A 78 6.87 12.10 0.31
N LEU A 79 6.03 12.04 1.34
CA LEU A 79 5.41 13.22 1.91
C LEU A 79 6.48 14.08 2.58
N ASP A 80 6.37 15.40 2.44
CA ASP A 80 7.20 16.30 3.24
C ASP A 80 6.88 16.15 4.74
N LEU A 81 7.73 16.75 5.57
CA LEU A 81 7.63 16.63 7.02
C LEU A 81 6.27 17.15 7.55
N GLU A 82 5.76 18.25 7.01
CA GLU A 82 4.48 18.84 7.42
C GLU A 82 3.31 17.90 7.10
N LEU A 83 3.30 17.33 5.90
CA LEU A 83 2.30 16.35 5.48
C LEU A 83 2.38 15.06 6.29
N GLN A 84 3.59 14.59 6.66
CA GLN A 84 3.74 13.45 7.57
C GLN A 84 3.14 13.74 8.96
N TYR A 85 3.40 14.93 9.53
CA TYR A 85 2.76 15.35 10.79
C TYR A 85 1.24 15.42 10.66
N ASN A 86 0.74 15.99 9.57
CA ASN A 86 -0.68 16.12 9.29
C ASN A 86 -1.36 14.74 9.15
N LEU A 87 -0.71 13.78 8.48
CA LEU A 87 -1.18 12.40 8.36
C LEU A 87 -1.32 11.74 9.73
N VAL A 88 -0.26 11.76 10.56
CA VAL A 88 -0.28 11.16 11.91
C VAL A 88 -1.35 11.79 12.78
N ARG A 89 -1.42 13.13 12.80
CA ARG A 89 -2.42 13.87 13.58
C ARG A 89 -3.84 13.52 13.16
N THR A 90 -4.10 13.48 11.85
CA THR A 90 -5.43 13.16 11.31
C THR A 90 -5.84 11.74 11.68
N ILE A 91 -4.94 10.76 11.51
CA ILE A 91 -5.19 9.37 11.91
C ILE A 91 -5.56 9.29 13.40
N ARG A 92 -4.75 9.88 14.29
CA ARG A 92 -5.00 9.84 15.75
C ARG A 92 -6.34 10.47 16.11
N ASN A 93 -6.68 11.61 15.52
CA ASN A 93 -7.96 12.28 15.74
C ASN A 93 -9.17 11.41 15.34
N PHE A 94 -9.04 10.59 14.29
CA PHE A 94 -10.09 9.64 13.92
C PHE A 94 -10.10 8.39 14.83
N GLN A 95 -8.94 7.88 15.26
CA GLN A 95 -8.83 6.75 16.19
C GLN A 95 -9.51 7.01 17.55
N GLU A 96 -9.60 8.27 17.98
CA GLU A 96 -10.37 8.66 19.18
C GLU A 96 -11.87 8.41 19.03
N LYS A 97 -12.39 8.50 17.80
CA LYS A 97 -13.84 8.50 17.51
C LYS A 97 -14.31 7.21 16.85
N LYS A 98 -13.42 6.50 16.17
CA LYS A 98 -13.71 5.33 15.33
C LYS A 98 -12.72 4.23 15.62
N LYS A 99 -13.25 3.04 15.91
CA LYS A 99 -12.48 1.80 16.14
C LYS A 99 -12.68 0.78 15.03
N ASP A 100 -13.72 0.92 14.22
CA ASP A 100 -14.02 -0.02 13.14
C ASP A 100 -13.42 0.48 11.82
N TYR A 101 -12.10 0.31 11.68
CA TYR A 101 -11.36 0.67 10.48
C TYR A 101 -10.23 -0.32 10.20
N LEU A 102 -9.93 -0.54 8.93
CA LEU A 102 -8.79 -1.33 8.46
C LEU A 102 -7.90 -0.42 7.61
N LEU A 103 -6.79 0.05 8.19
CA LEU A 103 -5.86 0.96 7.52
C LEU A 103 -4.41 0.50 7.70
N ALA A 104 -3.74 0.31 6.57
CA ALA A 104 -2.30 0.06 6.50
C ALA A 104 -1.55 1.29 5.95
N LEU A 105 -0.36 1.52 6.49
CA LEU A 105 0.63 2.44 5.93
C LEU A 105 1.79 1.61 5.39
N VAL A 106 2.24 1.87 4.17
CA VAL A 106 3.41 1.20 3.58
C VAL A 106 4.52 2.23 3.40
N CYS A 107 5.70 1.93 3.94
CA CYS A 107 6.88 2.77 3.83
C CYS A 107 8.12 1.96 3.48
N THR A 108 9.11 2.63 2.89
CA THR A 108 10.42 2.03 2.63
C THR A 108 11.47 2.52 3.61
N GLN A 109 12.33 1.62 4.08
CA GLN A 109 13.49 1.92 4.92
C GLN A 109 14.79 1.93 4.10
N GLU A 110 14.78 2.59 2.95
CA GLU A 110 15.95 2.62 2.09
C GLU A 110 17.03 3.54 2.70
N ASN A 111 18.26 3.05 2.79
CA ASN A 111 19.43 3.77 3.33
C ASN A 111 19.35 4.18 4.80
N GLY A 112 18.61 3.45 5.64
CA GLY A 112 18.58 3.70 7.10
C GLY A 112 17.98 5.04 7.50
N ARG A 113 17.22 5.69 6.60
CA ARG A 113 16.48 6.90 6.93
C ARG A 113 15.33 6.52 7.87
N ASN A 114 15.42 7.01 9.10
CA ASN A 114 14.37 6.79 10.08
C ASN A 114 13.24 7.80 9.80
N HIS A 115 12.20 7.36 9.09
CA HIS A 115 11.08 8.21 8.72
C HIS A 115 10.22 8.57 9.94
N HIS A 116 9.70 9.80 9.99
CA HIS A 116 8.90 10.28 11.12
C HIS A 116 7.71 9.36 11.42
N ILE A 117 7.07 8.83 10.36
CA ILE A 117 5.96 7.87 10.46
C ILE A 117 6.35 6.59 11.24
N ILE A 118 7.52 6.03 10.98
CA ILE A 118 8.00 4.79 11.64
C ILE A 118 8.12 5.04 13.14
N ASN A 119 8.71 6.18 13.53
CA ASN A 119 8.85 6.53 14.94
C ASN A 119 7.51 6.80 15.63
N GLN A 120 6.55 7.44 14.94
CA GLN A 120 5.25 7.78 15.52
C GLN A 120 4.32 6.56 15.72
N PHE A 121 4.56 5.46 15.00
CA PHE A 121 3.80 4.22 15.08
C PHE A 121 4.68 3.00 15.39
N ALA A 122 5.80 3.19 16.09
CA ALA A 122 6.85 2.17 16.26
C ALA A 122 6.33 0.81 16.75
N GLU A 123 5.34 0.82 17.64
CA GLU A 123 4.71 -0.39 18.20
C GLU A 123 3.92 -1.21 17.16
N ASN A 124 3.57 -0.61 16.03
CA ASN A 124 2.78 -1.22 14.96
C ASN A 124 3.58 -1.39 13.65
N VAL A 125 4.91 -1.27 13.70
CA VAL A 125 5.78 -1.45 12.53
C VAL A 125 6.11 -2.92 12.35
N HIS A 126 5.85 -3.43 11.14
CA HIS A 126 6.12 -4.79 10.72
C HIS A 126 7.02 -4.77 9.49
N VAL A 127 8.20 -5.38 9.61
CA VAL A 127 9.12 -5.51 8.47
C VAL A 127 8.64 -6.66 7.58
N THR A 128 8.42 -6.40 6.29
CA THR A 128 7.95 -7.40 5.33
C THR A 128 8.49 -7.16 3.92
N ASN A 129 8.65 -8.25 3.17
CA ASN A 129 8.98 -8.24 1.74
C ASN A 129 7.76 -8.54 0.85
N GLY A 130 6.58 -8.73 1.44
CA GLY A 130 5.36 -9.11 0.73
C GLY A 130 5.29 -10.61 0.42
N LEU A 131 4.65 -10.95 -0.70
CA LEU A 131 4.49 -12.33 -1.16
C LEU A 131 5.81 -12.90 -1.71
N ASP A 132 5.97 -14.22 -1.63
CA ASP A 132 7.01 -14.90 -2.38
C ASP A 132 6.74 -14.85 -3.90
N ALA A 133 7.76 -15.13 -4.71
CA ALA A 133 7.66 -14.98 -6.17
C ALA A 133 6.56 -15.85 -6.80
N LYS A 134 6.34 -17.07 -6.29
CA LYS A 134 5.33 -17.99 -6.82
C LYS A 134 3.93 -17.48 -6.46
N SER A 135 3.73 -17.05 -5.22
CA SER A 135 2.49 -16.45 -4.76
C SER A 135 2.17 -15.18 -5.55
N MET A 136 3.17 -14.32 -5.79
CA MET A 136 3.01 -13.10 -6.58
C MET A 136 2.61 -13.40 -8.04
N GLU A 137 3.22 -14.40 -8.68
CA GLU A 137 2.85 -14.82 -10.04
C GLU A 137 1.39 -15.27 -10.13
N LEU A 138 0.94 -16.11 -9.19
CA LEU A 138 -0.45 -16.57 -9.14
C LEU A 138 -1.43 -15.40 -8.96
N TRP A 139 -1.09 -14.47 -8.07
CA TRP A 139 -1.91 -13.28 -7.82
C TRP A 139 -2.02 -12.39 -9.07
N TYR A 140 -0.92 -12.14 -9.78
CA TYR A 140 -0.97 -11.35 -11.02
C TYR A 140 -1.76 -12.05 -12.14
N GLN A 141 -1.67 -13.38 -12.25
CA GLN A 141 -2.47 -14.14 -13.22
C GLN A 141 -3.97 -14.06 -12.92
N GLU A 142 -4.36 -13.98 -11.64
CA GLU A 142 -5.76 -13.87 -11.24
C GLU A 142 -6.32 -12.45 -11.40
N ILE A 143 -5.55 -11.42 -11.01
CA ILE A 143 -5.96 -10.01 -11.15
C ILE A 143 -6.02 -9.58 -12.62
N CYS A 144 -5.03 -9.99 -13.40
CA CYS A 144 -4.80 -9.52 -14.75
C CYS A 144 -4.72 -10.69 -15.73
N PRO A 145 -5.79 -11.48 -15.91
CA PRO A 145 -5.76 -12.70 -16.73
C PRO A 145 -5.41 -12.42 -18.20
N ASP A 146 -5.75 -11.23 -18.68
CA ASP A 146 -5.54 -10.81 -20.07
C ASP A 146 -4.23 -10.03 -20.29
N VAL A 147 -3.41 -9.85 -19.24
CA VAL A 147 -2.14 -9.12 -19.36
C VAL A 147 -0.98 -10.10 -19.55
N LYS A 148 -0.26 -9.95 -20.67
CA LYS A 148 0.97 -10.70 -20.94
C LYS A 148 2.19 -9.81 -20.80
N CYS A 149 3.18 -10.25 -20.03
CA CYS A 149 4.48 -9.59 -19.93
C CYS A 149 5.51 -10.35 -20.78
N VAL A 150 6.04 -9.69 -21.81
CA VAL A 150 7.08 -10.26 -22.69
C VAL A 150 8.43 -9.67 -22.32
N THR A 151 9.35 -10.51 -21.84
CA THR A 151 10.67 -10.09 -21.38
C THR A 151 11.79 -10.90 -22.04
N SER A 152 12.99 -10.31 -22.14
CA SER A 152 14.17 -10.95 -22.69
C SER A 152 15.42 -10.44 -21.98
N LYS A 153 16.46 -11.28 -21.86
CA LYS A 153 17.70 -10.90 -21.18
C LYS A 153 18.52 -9.86 -21.94
N MET A 154 18.36 -9.79 -23.26
CA MET A 154 19.07 -8.84 -24.14
C MET A 154 18.11 -8.13 -25.10
N SER A 155 18.53 -6.97 -25.59
CA SER A 155 17.85 -6.26 -26.69
C SER A 155 17.97 -7.04 -28.01
N GLY A 156 17.11 -6.74 -28.98
CA GLY A 156 17.13 -7.39 -30.30
C GLY A 156 16.54 -8.80 -30.39
N GLN A 157 16.08 -9.39 -29.28
CA GLN A 157 15.51 -10.75 -29.25
C GLN A 157 14.03 -10.84 -29.71
N GLY A 158 13.56 -9.89 -30.52
CA GLY A 158 12.24 -10.01 -31.16
C GLY A 158 11.00 -9.78 -30.27
N LYS A 159 11.12 -9.21 -29.06
CA LYS A 159 9.96 -8.92 -28.18
C LYS A 159 8.81 -8.18 -28.90
N THR A 160 9.16 -7.16 -29.69
CA THR A 160 8.18 -6.38 -30.48
C THR A 160 7.53 -7.21 -31.58
N GLU A 161 8.30 -8.10 -32.22
CA GLU A 161 7.78 -8.92 -33.32
C GLU A 161 6.84 -9.99 -32.77
N TRP A 162 7.21 -10.63 -31.66
CA TRP A 162 6.35 -11.56 -30.95
C TRP A 162 5.00 -10.93 -30.57
N ILE A 163 5.00 -9.69 -30.04
CA ILE A 163 3.76 -8.99 -29.68
C ILE A 163 2.86 -8.72 -30.90
N LYS A 164 3.42 -8.45 -32.09
CA LYS A 164 2.61 -8.28 -33.31
C LYS A 164 1.98 -9.59 -33.80
N GLU A 165 2.63 -10.71 -33.51
CA GLU A 165 2.24 -12.05 -33.99
C GLU A 165 1.33 -12.82 -33.03
N SER A 166 1.08 -12.29 -31.82
CA SER A 166 0.38 -12.98 -30.71
C SER A 166 -1.08 -12.59 -30.50
#